data_AF-A0A917Z7W9-F1
#
_entry.id   AF-A0A917Z7W9-F1
#
_cell.length_a   1.000
_cell.length_b   1.000
_cell.length_c   1.000
_cell.angle_alpha   90.00
_cell.angle_beta   90.00
_cell.angle_gamma   90.00
#
_symmetry.space_group_name_H-M   'P 1'
#
loop_
_entity.id
_entity.type
_entity.pdbx_description
1 polymer ?
#
loop_
_entity_poly.entity_id
_entity_poly.type
_entity_poly.pdbx_seq_one_letter_code
_entity_poly.pdbx_strand_id
1 'polypeptide(L)'
;MNVADERWALDHPHALFDHASRLHASAPDLPPPDGGCRCPNQDDEPVEWAPDSTSSSLGRLLARLEAFATDPDRSLASLHDDIRDLRAPLWVLDHLKPDDLSWLSGDLAHETGIWLVRHGTHHLPTRVGLHLLAGRATLPDVEPIRILGLLSCLGPTAVDVLETIPAVTAELIWLADRASPLTRARATAAMCRIGDPIALGWLLRHAADGHHPTGSEAVRIAEAVSLADVLEEGTTIDNEIVLTAARLLQGLCSADGYPARPDEYQDACRAIAAFAVHAAGARPEPDLLAALITLAEELRSGPAALLPWPTGESAATLTRLDRLIASPRWVPVLAEARRSADRTTRWRAGWAARALSRPFPDLASPDDAHDRLAIRVAVPDPVRSGQVETRLLVNHRPVIAAAFRKGPPYEPAQLPGALEATDRPHEARLAEAYCTEGCCGALYVTIVRDGDTVIWHNWRDPDGTVTLPLFRFHAAQYAETVAQAVRDHGWEWPARSLARRLDRRLRDEPEALATWQCDLGGVFAGTAKQDTVRMTFWYPGHPSSRGGAPSAVVGDRRREPREDFLSRHDLWCSWGGLRGGLCIDP
;
A
#
# COMPACT_ATOMS: atom_id res chain seq x y z
N MET A 1 6.70 -11.02 38.21
CA MET A 1 6.82 -9.56 38.36
C MET A 1 6.12 -9.18 39.65
N ASN A 2 6.75 -8.41 40.53
CA ASN A 2 6.15 -8.00 41.80
C ASN A 2 5.43 -6.65 41.62
N VAL A 3 4.29 -6.46 42.29
CA VAL A 3 3.47 -5.22 42.31
C VAL A 3 4.28 -3.98 42.72
N ALA A 4 5.39 -4.16 43.44
CA ALA A 4 6.33 -3.07 43.76
C ALA A 4 7.15 -2.60 42.53
N ASP A 5 7.51 -3.51 41.62
CA ASP A 5 8.19 -3.17 40.36
C ASP A 5 7.24 -2.46 39.40
N GLU A 6 5.96 -2.85 39.40
CA GLU A 6 4.90 -2.21 38.60
C GLU A 6 4.58 -0.79 39.11
N ARG A 7 4.56 -0.56 40.43
CA ARG A 7 4.38 0.79 41.00
C ARG A 7 5.58 1.72 40.76
N TRP A 8 6.80 1.21 40.87
CA TRP A 8 7.99 2.02 40.63
C TRP A 8 8.16 2.41 39.15
N ALA A 9 7.76 1.53 38.22
CA ALA A 9 7.74 1.80 36.78
C ALA A 9 6.68 2.84 36.35
N LEU A 10 5.64 3.05 37.17
CA LEU A 10 4.63 4.10 36.96
C LEU A 10 5.07 5.46 37.51
N ASP A 11 5.93 5.49 38.54
CA ASP A 11 6.37 6.72 39.20
C ASP A 11 7.62 7.35 38.55
N HIS A 12 8.37 6.61 37.70
CA HIS A 12 9.57 7.09 37.00
C HIS A 12 9.57 6.63 35.54
N PRO A 13 9.22 7.48 34.56
CA PRO A 13 9.22 7.08 33.16
C PRO A 13 10.65 6.70 32.76
N HIS A 14 10.85 5.44 32.40
CA HIS A 14 12.14 4.93 31.95
C HIS A 14 12.58 5.62 30.66
N ALA A 15 13.89 5.81 30.50
CA ALA A 15 14.44 6.23 29.22
C ALA A 15 14.01 5.25 28.11
N LEU A 16 13.65 5.78 26.94
CA LEU A 16 13.20 4.97 25.81
C LEU A 16 14.30 4.01 25.34
N PHE A 17 15.57 4.39 25.48
CA PHE A 17 16.70 3.52 25.23
C PHE A 17 16.73 2.31 26.17
N ASP A 18 16.50 2.50 27.47
CA ASP A 18 16.43 1.38 28.43
C ASP A 18 15.23 0.47 28.13
N HIS A 19 14.11 1.06 27.76
CA HIS A 19 12.92 0.30 27.36
C HIS A 19 13.20 -0.57 26.13
N ALA A 20 13.74 0.03 25.06
CA ALA A 20 14.12 -0.69 23.84
C ALA A 20 15.19 -1.76 24.11
N SER A 21 16.17 -1.47 24.98
CA SER A 21 17.21 -2.42 25.39
C SER A 21 16.61 -3.64 26.12
N ARG A 22 15.69 -3.43 27.05
CA ARG A 22 14.98 -4.52 27.75
C ARG A 22 14.15 -5.35 26.79
N LEU A 23 13.46 -4.69 25.87
CA LEU A 23 12.65 -5.36 24.86
C LEU A 23 13.53 -6.23 23.95
N HIS A 24 14.66 -5.70 23.47
CA HIS A 24 15.64 -6.47 22.71
C HIS A 24 16.21 -7.65 23.51
N ALA A 25 16.58 -7.45 24.77
CA ALA A 25 17.12 -8.51 25.64
C ALA A 25 16.11 -9.65 25.87
N SER A 26 14.80 -9.35 25.88
CA SER A 26 13.75 -10.35 26.03
C SER A 26 13.53 -11.22 24.78
N ALA A 27 13.95 -10.72 23.61
CA ALA A 27 13.75 -11.37 22.31
C ALA A 27 14.86 -10.95 21.33
N PRO A 28 16.11 -11.44 21.49
CA PRO A 28 17.27 -10.93 20.76
C PRO A 28 17.20 -11.20 19.24
N ASP A 29 16.54 -12.29 18.86
CA ASP A 29 16.47 -12.75 17.47
C ASP A 29 15.11 -12.52 16.81
N LEU A 30 14.12 -12.00 17.55
CA LEU A 30 12.78 -11.78 17.03
C LEU A 30 12.48 -10.28 16.98
N PRO A 31 11.64 -9.84 16.02
CA PRO A 31 11.09 -8.50 16.05
C PRO A 31 10.37 -8.22 17.38
N PRO A 32 10.35 -6.96 17.86
CA PRO A 32 9.53 -6.55 18.98
C PRO A 32 8.07 -6.98 18.79
N PRO A 33 7.37 -7.39 19.86
CA PRO A 33 5.92 -7.50 19.82
C PRO A 33 5.30 -6.16 19.37
N ASP A 34 4.24 -6.25 18.56
CA ASP A 34 3.58 -5.10 17.91
C ASP A 34 4.54 -4.19 17.10
N GLY A 35 5.72 -4.67 16.69
CA GLY A 35 6.71 -3.85 15.96
C GLY A 35 7.27 -2.68 16.76
N GLY A 36 7.16 -2.74 18.10
CA GLY A 36 7.59 -1.66 18.99
C GLY A 36 6.59 -0.49 19.05
N CYS A 37 5.34 -0.69 18.59
CA CYS A 37 4.28 0.32 18.55
C CYS A 37 3.71 0.74 19.91
N ARG A 38 4.23 0.22 21.02
CA ARG A 38 3.89 0.69 22.36
C ARG A 38 5.09 1.43 22.95
N CYS A 39 5.46 2.56 22.35
CA CYS A 39 6.37 3.49 23.01
C CYS A 39 5.69 3.88 24.35
N PRO A 40 6.32 3.69 25.53
CA PRO A 40 5.74 4.11 26.80
C PRO A 40 5.29 5.57 26.71
N ASN A 41 4.07 5.88 27.16
CA ASN A 41 3.44 7.21 27.13
C ASN A 41 2.90 7.65 25.74
N GLN A 42 2.72 6.75 24.79
CA GLN A 42 2.03 7.06 23.52
C GLN A 42 0.50 7.21 23.70
N ASP A 43 -0.08 6.58 24.73
CA ASP A 43 -1.53 6.48 24.95
C ASP A 43 -2.12 7.58 25.85
N ASP A 44 -1.29 8.44 26.47
CA ASP A 44 -1.74 9.30 27.58
C ASP A 44 -2.35 10.66 27.16
N GLU A 45 -2.33 11.04 25.88
CA GLU A 45 -2.78 12.39 25.50
C GLU A 45 -3.58 12.36 24.18
N PRO A 46 -4.92 12.47 24.21
CA PRO A 46 -5.66 12.88 23.03
C PRO A 46 -5.19 14.29 22.67
N VAL A 47 -4.38 14.39 21.61
CA VAL A 47 -3.98 15.69 21.06
C VAL A 47 -5.26 16.40 20.63
N GLU A 48 -5.73 17.35 21.44
CA GLU A 48 -6.67 18.36 20.95
C GLU A 48 -6.00 19.04 19.77
N TRP A 49 -6.50 18.71 18.58
CA TRP A 49 -5.94 19.13 17.30
C TRP A 49 -6.21 20.63 17.13
N ALA A 50 -5.45 21.46 17.83
CA ALA A 50 -5.34 22.86 17.51
C ALA A 50 -4.61 22.94 16.16
N PRO A 51 -5.18 23.60 15.14
CA PRO A 51 -4.55 23.75 13.83
C PRO A 51 -3.42 24.79 13.90
N ASP A 52 -2.41 24.53 14.73
CA ASP A 52 -1.15 25.25 14.65
C ASP A 52 -0.43 24.79 13.37
N SER A 53 0.04 25.74 12.58
CA SER A 53 0.77 25.43 11.35
C SER A 53 2.10 24.74 11.67
N THR A 54 2.53 23.81 10.80
CA THR A 54 3.84 23.14 10.85
C THR A 54 4.99 24.10 11.18
N SER A 55 5.00 25.27 10.53
CA SER A 55 6.01 26.30 10.70
C SER A 55 6.05 26.89 12.10
N SER A 56 4.90 27.04 12.77
CA SER A 56 4.83 27.56 14.14
C SER A 56 5.46 26.58 15.14
N SER A 57 5.12 25.30 15.03
CA SER A 57 5.68 24.26 15.91
C SER A 57 7.19 24.08 15.71
N LEU A 58 7.67 24.11 14.47
CA LEU A 58 9.10 24.07 14.18
C LEU A 58 9.83 25.30 14.75
N GLY A 59 9.25 26.50 14.58
CA GLY A 59 9.82 27.73 15.15
C GLY A 59 9.92 27.70 16.67
N ARG A 60 8.91 27.17 17.37
CA ARG A 60 8.96 26.98 18.83
C ARG A 60 10.07 26.01 19.25
N LEU A 61 10.24 24.90 18.54
CA LEU A 61 11.32 23.95 18.80
C LEU A 61 12.70 24.60 18.64
N LEU A 62 12.93 25.29 17.52
CA LEU A 62 14.19 25.98 17.25
C LEU A 62 14.50 27.02 18.34
N ALA A 63 13.50 27.78 18.78
CA ALA A 63 13.66 28.75 19.87
C ALA A 63 14.06 28.08 21.21
N ARG A 64 13.58 26.87 21.52
CA ARG A 64 14.01 26.12 22.72
C ARG A 64 15.46 25.67 22.62
N LEU A 65 15.87 25.18 21.44
CA LEU A 65 17.25 24.77 21.20
C LEU A 65 18.20 25.98 21.26
N GLU A 66 17.81 27.12 20.70
CA GLU A 66 18.61 28.36 20.71
C GLU A 66 18.75 28.90 22.14
N ALA A 67 17.66 28.90 22.92
CA ALA A 67 17.70 29.29 24.33
C ALA A 67 18.61 28.39 25.16
N PHE A 68 18.66 27.08 24.85
CA PHE A 68 19.57 26.16 25.51
C PHE A 68 21.04 26.43 25.14
N ALA A 69 21.35 26.64 23.86
CA ALA A 69 22.72 26.84 23.41
C ALA A 69 23.33 28.18 23.87
N THR A 70 22.49 29.17 24.17
CA THR A 70 22.92 30.50 24.62
C THR A 70 23.04 30.64 26.14
N ASP A 71 22.51 29.67 26.91
CA ASP A 71 22.50 29.70 28.37
C ASP A 71 23.30 28.52 28.96
N PRO A 72 24.54 28.75 29.45
CA PRO A 72 25.40 27.68 29.95
C PRO A 72 24.91 27.05 31.27
N ASP A 73 23.96 27.67 31.97
CA ASP A 73 23.40 27.15 33.22
C ASP A 73 22.21 26.21 32.98
N ARG A 74 21.68 26.13 31.75
CA ARG A 74 20.61 25.20 31.40
C ARG A 74 21.12 23.77 31.33
N SER A 75 20.48 22.88 32.08
CA SER A 75 20.76 21.45 32.01
C SER A 75 20.06 20.78 30.82
N LEU A 76 20.64 19.67 30.34
CA LEU A 76 20.04 18.83 29.30
C LEU A 76 18.69 18.22 29.74
N ALA A 77 18.50 17.99 31.04
CA ALA A 77 17.22 17.56 31.60
C ALA A 77 16.14 18.65 31.46
N SER A 78 16.50 19.91 31.70
CA SER A 78 15.58 21.03 31.48
C SER A 78 15.22 21.18 29.99
N LEU A 79 16.19 20.98 29.08
CA LEU A 79 15.92 20.99 27.64
C LEU A 79 14.96 19.86 27.24
N HIS A 80 15.15 18.66 27.78
CA HIS A 80 14.26 17.54 27.52
C HIS A 80 12.81 17.86 27.91
N ASP A 81 12.61 18.41 29.11
CA ASP A 81 11.27 18.78 29.59
C ASP A 81 10.68 19.93 28.76
N ASP A 82 11.47 20.95 28.42
CA ASP A 82 11.07 22.04 27.53
C ASP A 82 10.59 21.54 26.16
N ILE A 83 11.26 20.54 25.58
CA ILE A 83 10.87 19.94 24.29
C ILE A 83 9.63 19.06 24.45
N ARG A 84 9.54 18.27 25.53
CA ARG A 84 8.37 17.43 25.83
C ARG A 84 7.09 18.27 25.91
N ASP A 85 7.18 19.42 26.58
CA ASP A 85 6.04 20.28 26.84
C ASP A 85 5.54 21.04 25.58
N LEU A 86 6.27 20.96 24.45
CA LEU A 86 5.81 21.53 23.16
C LEU A 86 4.57 20.83 22.60
N ARG A 87 4.32 19.57 22.98
CA ARG A 87 3.19 18.75 22.47
C ARG A 87 3.04 18.79 20.94
N ALA A 88 4.16 18.88 20.23
CA ALA A 88 4.17 19.00 18.78
C ALA A 88 4.02 17.63 18.10
N PRO A 89 3.29 17.54 16.97
CA PRO A 89 3.23 16.31 16.20
C PRO A 89 4.62 15.87 15.70
N LEU A 90 4.86 14.57 15.71
CA LEU A 90 6.15 13.98 15.31
C LEU A 90 6.60 14.36 13.89
N TRP A 91 5.66 14.54 12.97
CA TRP A 91 5.93 14.91 11.59
C TRP A 91 6.50 16.33 11.43
N VAL A 92 6.44 17.19 12.47
CA VAL A 92 7.09 18.51 12.45
C VAL A 92 8.60 18.37 12.23
N LEU A 93 9.21 17.30 12.75
CA LEU A 93 10.64 17.04 12.61
C LEU A 93 11.04 16.59 11.21
N ASP A 94 10.10 16.12 10.38
CA ASP A 94 10.37 15.79 8.98
C ASP A 94 10.70 17.04 8.13
N HIS A 95 10.42 18.22 8.67
CA HIS A 95 10.74 19.51 8.05
C HIS A 95 12.01 20.17 8.60
N LEU A 96 12.63 19.61 9.65
CA LEU A 96 13.87 20.13 10.21
C LEU A 96 15.04 19.83 9.26
N LYS A 97 15.66 20.88 8.72
CA LYS A 97 16.80 20.75 7.81
C LYS A 97 18.13 20.98 8.53
N PRO A 98 19.25 20.43 8.03
CA PRO A 98 20.58 20.70 8.61
C PRO A 98 20.90 22.20 8.72
N ASP A 99 20.47 23.00 7.74
CA ASP A 99 20.70 24.46 7.70
C ASP A 99 19.99 25.21 8.84
N ASP A 100 18.86 24.69 9.33
CA ASP A 100 18.10 25.27 10.45
C ASP A 100 18.88 25.20 11.78
N LEU A 101 19.91 24.35 11.83
CA LEU A 101 20.79 24.11 12.99
C LEU A 101 22.21 24.62 12.76
N SER A 102 22.45 25.42 11.72
CA SER A 102 23.78 25.94 11.36
C SER A 102 24.44 26.80 12.45
N TRP A 103 23.64 27.39 13.35
CA TRP A 103 24.10 28.17 14.50
C TRP A 103 24.57 27.31 15.69
N LEU A 104 24.21 26.02 15.73
CA LEU A 104 24.59 25.09 16.80
C LEU A 104 25.93 24.43 16.47
N SER A 105 26.91 24.52 17.37
CA SER A 105 28.22 23.89 17.14
C SER A 105 28.09 22.37 17.00
N GLY A 106 28.96 21.76 16.17
CA GLY A 106 28.93 20.32 15.91
C GLY A 106 29.06 19.48 17.18
N ASP A 107 29.98 19.86 18.06
CA ASP A 107 30.24 19.15 19.32
C ASP A 107 29.05 19.27 20.27
N LEU A 108 28.47 20.47 20.44
CA LEU A 108 27.30 20.66 21.30
C LEU A 108 26.08 19.92 20.77
N ALA A 109 25.86 19.92 19.45
CA ALA A 109 24.80 19.15 18.81
C ALA A 109 24.97 17.65 19.06
N HIS A 110 26.20 17.14 18.92
CA HIS A 110 26.52 15.74 19.17
C HIS A 110 26.30 15.34 20.63
N GLU A 111 26.86 16.09 21.59
CA GLU A 111 26.72 15.84 23.03
C GLU A 111 25.26 15.91 23.49
N THR A 112 24.52 16.90 23.02
CA THR A 112 23.08 17.05 23.30
C THR A 112 22.29 15.89 22.69
N GLY A 113 22.60 15.55 21.45
CA GLY A 113 21.95 14.48 20.71
C GLY A 113 22.10 13.12 21.38
N ILE A 114 23.34 12.74 21.75
CA ILE A 114 23.61 11.46 22.41
C ILE A 114 22.99 11.41 23.80
N TRP A 115 22.95 12.54 24.52
CA TRP A 115 22.30 12.60 25.82
C TRP A 115 20.78 12.36 25.71
N LEU A 116 20.11 13.03 24.76
CA LEU A 116 18.66 12.85 24.52
C LEU A 116 18.31 11.45 24.02
N VAL A 117 19.18 10.84 23.22
CA VAL A 117 19.05 9.44 22.78
C VAL A 117 19.13 8.48 23.97
N ARG A 118 20.07 8.67 24.89
CA ARG A 118 20.28 7.76 26.02
C ARG A 118 19.30 7.97 27.17
N HIS A 119 18.89 9.20 27.44
CA HIS A 119 18.15 9.56 28.65
C HIS A 119 16.73 10.07 28.38
N GLY A 120 16.35 10.30 27.12
CA GLY A 120 15.02 10.79 26.78
C GLY A 120 13.93 9.81 27.19
N THR A 121 12.92 10.29 27.90
CA THR A 121 11.79 9.51 28.41
C THR A 121 10.53 9.70 27.56
N HIS A 122 10.62 10.49 26.49
CA HIS A 122 9.52 10.83 25.59
C HIS A 122 9.99 10.85 24.14
N HIS A 123 9.11 10.45 23.21
CA HIS A 123 9.46 10.24 21.80
C HIS A 123 9.94 11.52 21.10
N LEU A 124 9.36 12.68 21.42
CA LEU A 124 9.70 13.95 20.78
C LEU A 124 11.13 14.41 21.12
N PRO A 125 11.54 14.58 22.40
CA PRO A 125 12.94 14.86 22.75
C PRO A 125 13.94 13.84 22.21
N THR A 126 13.62 12.54 22.27
CA THR A 126 14.51 11.48 21.76
C THR A 126 14.68 11.58 20.24
N ARG A 127 13.61 11.86 19.48
CA ARG A 127 13.70 12.06 18.03
C ARG A 127 14.46 13.33 17.68
N VAL A 128 14.31 14.42 18.43
CA VAL A 128 15.18 15.60 18.29
C VAL A 128 16.64 15.21 18.50
N GLY A 129 16.94 14.40 19.51
CA GLY A 129 18.28 13.84 19.74
C GLY A 129 18.85 13.11 18.52
N LEU A 130 18.04 12.25 17.88
CA LEU A 130 18.44 11.58 16.63
C LEU A 130 18.70 12.58 15.49
N HIS A 131 17.85 13.61 15.30
CA HIS A 131 18.09 14.63 14.27
C HIS A 131 19.36 15.45 14.52
N LEU A 132 19.71 15.74 15.78
CA LEU A 132 20.97 16.40 16.13
C LEU A 132 22.19 15.54 15.76
N LEU A 133 22.08 14.22 15.90
CA LEU A 133 23.13 13.27 15.54
C LEU A 133 23.27 13.03 14.02
N ALA A 134 22.28 13.40 13.21
CA ALA A 134 22.36 13.22 11.75
C ALA A 134 23.58 13.95 11.15
N GLY A 135 24.45 13.21 10.46
CA GLY A 135 25.70 13.73 9.89
C GLY A 135 26.80 14.06 10.90
N ARG A 136 26.58 13.80 12.19
CA ARG A 136 27.53 14.07 13.29
C ARG A 136 27.86 12.82 14.12
N ALA A 137 27.03 11.79 14.05
CA ALA A 137 27.23 10.53 14.74
C ALA A 137 28.50 9.81 14.29
N THR A 138 29.11 9.08 15.22
CA THR A 138 30.32 8.29 15.04
C THR A 138 30.06 6.82 15.39
N LEU A 139 31.02 5.94 15.13
CA LEU A 139 30.87 4.50 15.41
C LEU A 139 30.46 4.18 16.87
N PRO A 140 30.98 4.84 17.91
CA PRO A 140 30.49 4.67 19.29
C PRO A 140 29.00 4.97 19.52
N ASP A 141 28.36 5.73 18.64
CA ASP A 141 26.96 6.14 18.77
C ASP A 141 25.99 5.13 18.13
N VAL A 142 26.52 4.18 17.35
CA VAL A 142 25.74 3.22 16.56
C VAL A 142 24.82 2.37 17.42
N GLU A 143 25.30 1.84 18.55
CA GLU A 143 24.50 0.95 19.39
C GLU A 143 23.25 1.65 19.97
N PRO A 144 23.37 2.82 20.63
CA PRO A 144 22.20 3.58 21.08
C PRO A 144 21.19 3.88 19.97
N ILE A 145 21.67 4.31 18.80
CA ILE A 145 20.82 4.64 17.65
C ILE A 145 20.10 3.38 17.13
N ARG A 146 20.84 2.29 16.95
CA ARG A 146 20.32 1.01 16.45
C ARG A 146 19.27 0.43 17.40
N ILE A 147 19.49 0.46 18.70
CA ILE A 147 18.53 -0.07 19.68
C ILE A 147 17.24 0.76 19.69
N LEU A 148 17.34 2.10 19.68
CA LEU A 148 16.14 2.95 19.54
C LEU A 148 15.39 2.70 18.23
N GLY A 149 16.09 2.30 17.17
CA GLY A 149 15.50 2.00 15.87
C GLY A 149 14.49 0.83 15.88
N LEU A 150 14.48 0.00 16.94
CA LEU A 150 13.47 -1.04 17.14
C LEU A 150 12.08 -0.47 17.46
N LEU A 151 12.00 0.76 17.98
CA LEU A 151 10.74 1.42 18.30
C LEU A 151 10.15 2.04 17.02
N SER A 152 8.90 1.69 16.67
CA SER A 152 8.27 2.15 15.43
C SER A 152 8.20 3.69 15.32
N CYS A 153 8.07 4.37 16.46
CA CYS A 153 8.02 5.83 16.55
C CYS A 153 9.37 6.53 16.23
N LEU A 154 10.50 5.81 16.31
CA LEU A 154 11.86 6.35 16.13
C LEU A 154 12.65 5.68 15.00
N GLY A 155 12.22 4.50 14.55
CA GLY A 155 12.90 3.67 13.57
C GLY A 155 13.34 4.36 12.29
N PRO A 156 12.44 5.07 11.57
CA PRO A 156 12.81 5.76 10.34
C PRO A 156 13.93 6.80 10.55
N THR A 157 13.87 7.58 11.63
CA THR A 157 14.91 8.56 11.96
C THR A 157 16.21 7.90 12.38
N ALA A 158 16.16 6.80 13.14
CA ALA A 158 17.36 6.05 13.50
C ALA A 158 18.10 5.51 12.26
N VAL A 159 17.37 4.99 11.26
CA VAL A 159 17.94 4.58 9.97
C VAL A 159 18.58 5.76 9.24
N ASP A 160 17.90 6.91 9.19
CA ASP A 160 18.43 8.12 8.53
C ASP A 160 19.76 8.58 9.16
N VAL A 161 19.91 8.46 10.48
CA VAL A 161 21.19 8.76 11.16
C VAL A 161 22.24 7.70 10.84
N LEU A 162 21.91 6.41 10.96
CA LEU A 162 22.85 5.33 10.67
C LEU A 162 23.41 5.42 9.25
N GLU A 163 22.57 5.74 8.26
CA GLU A 163 22.99 5.92 6.86
C GLU A 163 24.13 6.95 6.70
N THR A 164 24.24 7.93 7.60
CA THR A 164 25.32 8.93 7.57
C THR A 164 26.65 8.45 8.15
N ILE A 165 26.66 7.30 8.83
CA ILE A 165 27.85 6.72 9.48
C ILE A 165 28.51 5.73 8.51
N PRO A 166 29.82 5.83 8.23
CA PRO A 166 30.51 4.86 7.38
C PRO A 166 30.48 3.43 7.97
N ALA A 167 30.40 2.43 7.08
CA ALA A 167 30.53 1.00 7.41
C ALA A 167 29.46 0.42 8.37
N VAL A 168 28.21 0.90 8.31
CA VAL A 168 27.09 0.40 9.14
C VAL A 168 26.14 -0.57 8.41
N THR A 169 26.58 -1.20 7.32
CA THR A 169 25.72 -2.09 6.52
C THR A 169 25.11 -3.21 7.36
N ALA A 170 25.88 -3.80 8.28
CA ALA A 170 25.40 -4.89 9.14
C ALA A 170 24.28 -4.43 10.10
N GLU A 171 24.32 -3.17 10.52
CA GLU A 171 23.39 -2.54 11.46
C GLU A 171 22.07 -2.22 10.76
N LEU A 172 22.13 -1.78 9.51
CA LEU A 172 20.95 -1.58 8.66
C LEU A 172 20.26 -2.91 8.35
N ILE A 173 21.03 -3.96 8.04
CA ILE A 173 20.51 -5.32 7.88
C ILE A 173 19.85 -5.80 9.19
N TRP A 174 20.55 -5.62 10.32
CA TRP A 174 20.04 -6.02 11.63
C TRP A 174 18.71 -5.34 11.97
N LEU A 175 18.58 -4.04 11.66
CA LEU A 175 17.34 -3.30 11.84
C LEU A 175 16.25 -3.76 10.88
N ALA A 176 16.58 -3.98 9.60
CA ALA A 176 15.62 -4.43 8.61
C ALA A 176 14.96 -5.76 9.04
N ASP A 177 15.73 -6.69 9.60
CA ASP A 177 15.25 -8.00 10.06
C ASP A 177 14.38 -7.95 11.32
N ARG A 178 14.52 -6.90 12.14
CA ARG A 178 13.94 -6.87 13.50
C ARG A 178 12.96 -5.74 13.73
N ALA A 179 12.96 -4.69 12.94
CA ALA A 179 12.15 -3.52 13.22
C ALA A 179 10.76 -3.57 12.56
N SER A 180 9.94 -2.57 12.85
CA SER A 180 8.63 -2.39 12.22
C SER A 180 8.73 -2.37 10.69
N PRO A 181 7.64 -2.69 9.96
CA PRO A 181 7.63 -2.64 8.50
C PRO A 181 8.05 -1.29 7.90
N LEU A 182 7.70 -0.17 8.57
CA LEU A 182 8.11 1.16 8.14
C LEU A 182 9.62 1.36 8.29
N THR A 183 10.19 0.94 9.41
CA THR A 183 11.64 0.96 9.64
C THR A 183 12.37 0.07 8.64
N ARG A 184 11.86 -1.13 8.37
CA ARG A 184 12.39 -2.06 7.37
C ARG A 184 12.42 -1.41 5.98
N ALA A 185 11.30 -0.85 5.53
CA ALA A 185 11.23 -0.12 4.27
C ALA A 185 12.28 1.00 4.17
N ARG A 186 12.47 1.75 5.26
CA ARG A 186 13.49 2.81 5.33
C ARG A 186 14.91 2.25 5.26
N ALA A 187 15.21 1.18 5.99
CA ALA A 187 16.52 0.51 5.99
C ALA A 187 16.84 -0.09 4.62
N THR A 188 15.87 -0.73 3.97
CA THR A 188 15.97 -1.21 2.60
C THR A 188 16.30 -0.08 1.63
N ALA A 189 15.63 1.07 1.75
CA ALA A 189 15.92 2.23 0.92
C ALA A 189 17.34 2.78 1.11
N ALA A 190 17.83 2.82 2.35
CA ALA A 190 19.20 3.22 2.67
C ALA A 190 20.22 2.24 2.07
N MET A 191 20.00 0.93 2.24
CA MET A 191 20.85 -0.11 1.65
C MET A 191 20.94 -0.01 0.12
N CYS A 192 19.83 0.28 -0.57
CA CYS A 192 19.84 0.53 -2.02
C CYS A 192 20.71 1.74 -2.41
N ARG A 193 20.73 2.81 -1.60
CA ARG A 193 21.55 4.00 -1.86
C ARG A 193 23.03 3.77 -1.56
N ILE A 194 23.34 3.03 -0.50
CA ILE A 194 24.71 2.68 -0.11
C ILE A 194 25.34 1.75 -1.17
N GLY A 195 24.59 0.78 -1.68
CA GLY A 195 25.07 -0.14 -2.72
C GLY A 195 26.21 -1.07 -2.28
N ASP A 196 26.36 -1.30 -0.97
CA ASP A 196 27.37 -2.20 -0.43
C ASP A 196 27.07 -3.67 -0.83
N PRO A 197 28.04 -4.47 -1.29
CA PRO A 197 27.81 -5.85 -1.74
C PRO A 197 27.12 -6.76 -0.72
N ILE A 198 27.34 -6.56 0.58
CA ILE A 198 26.68 -7.33 1.65
C ILE A 198 25.21 -6.95 1.71
N ALA A 199 24.89 -5.65 1.64
CA ALA A 199 23.52 -5.16 1.53
C ALA A 199 22.83 -5.70 0.27
N LEU A 200 23.48 -5.66 -0.89
CA LEU A 200 22.91 -6.18 -2.13
C LEU A 200 22.60 -7.68 -2.04
N GLY A 201 23.50 -8.47 -1.42
CA GLY A 201 23.27 -9.89 -1.17
C GLY A 201 22.08 -10.15 -0.25
N TRP A 202 21.90 -9.37 0.81
CA TRP A 202 20.72 -9.44 1.67
C TRP A 202 19.45 -9.00 0.93
N LEU A 203 19.50 -7.91 0.17
CA LEU A 203 18.35 -7.38 -0.57
C LEU A 203 17.80 -8.40 -1.57
N LEU A 204 18.69 -9.09 -2.28
CA LEU A 204 18.33 -10.08 -3.28
C LEU A 204 17.59 -11.30 -2.70
N ARG A 205 17.81 -11.60 -1.41
CA ARG A 205 17.22 -12.76 -0.73
C ARG A 205 16.03 -12.39 0.13
N HIS A 206 16.11 -11.25 0.81
CA HIS A 206 15.23 -10.95 1.94
C HIS A 206 14.43 -9.67 1.79
N ALA A 207 14.73 -8.75 0.87
CA ALA A 207 14.09 -7.44 0.85
C ALA A 207 12.54 -7.49 0.81
N ALA A 208 11.97 -8.55 0.24
CA ALA A 208 10.53 -8.76 0.12
C ALA A 208 9.96 -9.84 1.09
N ASP A 209 10.72 -10.26 2.10
CA ASP A 209 10.24 -11.18 3.14
C ASP A 209 9.32 -10.45 4.14
N GLY A 210 8.16 -11.06 4.42
CA GLY A 210 7.19 -10.56 5.41
C GLY A 210 6.55 -9.19 5.09
N HIS A 211 6.94 -8.57 3.97
CA HIS A 211 6.46 -7.28 3.49
C HIS A 211 6.32 -7.32 1.98
N HIS A 212 5.21 -6.80 1.45
CA HIS A 212 5.02 -6.67 0.01
C HIS A 212 5.50 -5.29 -0.44
N PRO A 213 6.58 -5.21 -1.23
CA PRO A 213 7.12 -3.93 -1.64
C PRO A 213 6.12 -3.19 -2.51
N THR A 214 5.97 -1.89 -2.25
CA THR A 214 5.26 -0.96 -3.14
C THR A 214 5.97 -0.87 -4.49
N GLY A 215 5.29 -0.35 -5.53
CA GLY A 215 5.90 -0.19 -6.85
C GLY A 215 7.23 0.56 -6.82
N SER A 216 7.32 1.69 -6.08
CA SER A 216 8.56 2.46 -5.94
C SER A 216 9.66 1.74 -5.15
N GLU A 217 9.30 0.95 -4.13
CA GLU A 217 10.27 0.13 -3.40
C GLU A 217 10.81 -0.98 -4.30
N ALA A 218 9.94 -1.63 -5.05
CA ALA A 218 10.29 -2.71 -5.95
C ALA A 218 11.22 -2.24 -7.08
N VAL A 219 10.97 -1.06 -7.69
CA VAL A 219 11.89 -0.44 -8.68
C VAL A 219 13.27 -0.25 -8.05
N ARG A 220 13.32 0.45 -6.91
CA ARG A 220 14.59 0.78 -6.25
C ARG A 220 15.41 -0.46 -5.89
N ILE A 221 14.76 -1.50 -5.37
CA ILE A 221 15.43 -2.76 -5.03
C ILE A 221 15.90 -3.48 -6.29
N ALA A 222 15.03 -3.61 -7.30
CA ALA A 222 15.35 -4.31 -8.55
C ALA A 222 16.52 -3.67 -9.30
N GLU A 223 16.60 -2.33 -9.30
CA GLU A 223 17.73 -1.58 -9.85
C GLU A 223 19.00 -1.78 -9.01
N ALA A 224 18.92 -1.65 -7.70
CA ALA A 224 20.09 -1.78 -6.82
C ALA A 224 20.75 -3.16 -6.91
N VAL A 225 19.97 -4.23 -7.09
CA VAL A 225 20.48 -5.61 -7.20
C VAL A 225 20.69 -6.06 -8.64
N SER A 226 20.51 -5.19 -9.64
CA SER A 226 20.54 -5.53 -11.07
C SER A 226 19.71 -6.79 -11.39
N LEU A 227 18.44 -6.81 -10.97
CA LEU A 227 17.61 -8.02 -10.94
C LEU A 227 17.56 -8.77 -12.28
N ALA A 228 17.44 -8.06 -13.41
CA ALA A 228 17.44 -8.67 -14.73
C ALA A 228 18.74 -9.42 -15.04
N ASP A 229 19.90 -8.82 -14.74
CA ASP A 229 21.20 -9.44 -14.99
C ASP A 229 21.39 -10.67 -14.12
N VAL A 230 21.02 -10.60 -12.84
CA VAL A 230 21.03 -11.76 -11.92
C VAL A 230 20.18 -12.90 -12.46
N LEU A 231 18.99 -12.60 -12.99
CA LEU A 231 18.09 -13.61 -13.55
C LEU A 231 18.57 -14.15 -14.91
N GLU A 232 19.26 -13.36 -15.74
CA GLU A 232 19.74 -13.83 -17.05
C GLU A 232 21.06 -14.61 -16.98
N GLU A 233 22.00 -14.17 -16.15
CA GLU A 233 23.32 -14.78 -16.02
C GLU A 233 23.33 -16.03 -15.12
N GLY A 234 22.40 -16.08 -14.15
CA GLY A 234 22.28 -17.17 -13.20
C GLY A 234 21.79 -18.46 -13.86
N THR A 235 22.69 -19.35 -14.27
CA THR A 235 22.32 -20.67 -14.81
C THR A 235 21.61 -21.58 -13.80
N THR A 236 21.82 -21.35 -12.49
CA THR A 236 21.06 -21.97 -11.40
C THR A 236 20.89 -20.96 -10.28
N ILE A 237 19.66 -20.51 -10.08
CA ILE A 237 19.29 -19.55 -9.05
C ILE A 237 18.57 -20.33 -7.95
N ASP A 238 18.91 -20.06 -6.70
CA ASP A 238 18.23 -20.70 -5.58
C ASP A 238 16.76 -20.22 -5.47
N ASN A 239 15.98 -20.99 -4.73
CA ASN A 239 14.55 -20.75 -4.62
C ASN A 239 14.21 -19.43 -3.91
N GLU A 240 15.06 -18.98 -2.98
CA GLU A 240 14.86 -17.74 -2.23
C GLU A 240 14.93 -16.52 -3.16
N ILE A 241 15.95 -16.46 -4.02
CA ILE A 241 16.10 -15.39 -5.00
C ILE A 241 14.92 -15.42 -5.99
N VAL A 242 14.47 -16.60 -6.43
CA VAL A 242 13.29 -16.69 -7.31
C VAL A 242 12.04 -16.16 -6.63
N LEU A 243 11.81 -16.46 -5.35
CA LEU A 243 10.67 -15.94 -4.60
C LEU A 243 10.75 -14.43 -4.37
N THR A 244 11.93 -13.92 -4.05
CA THR A 244 12.13 -12.47 -3.89
C THR A 244 11.95 -11.73 -5.21
N ALA A 245 12.49 -12.26 -6.32
CA ALA A 245 12.20 -11.76 -7.66
C ALA A 245 10.70 -11.77 -7.96
N ALA A 246 9.99 -12.85 -7.61
CA ALA A 246 8.55 -12.96 -7.81
C ALA A 246 7.78 -11.83 -7.10
N ARG A 247 8.11 -11.56 -5.83
CA ARG A 247 7.47 -10.52 -5.02
C ARG A 247 7.79 -9.11 -5.50
N LEU A 248 9.03 -8.86 -5.94
CA LEU A 248 9.45 -7.59 -6.55
C LEU A 248 8.69 -7.34 -7.85
N LEU A 249 8.65 -8.32 -8.76
CA LEU A 249 7.93 -8.20 -10.03
C LEU A 249 6.42 -8.01 -9.84
N GLN A 250 5.81 -8.68 -8.86
CA GLN A 250 4.42 -8.38 -8.45
C GLN A 250 4.28 -6.95 -7.92
N GLY A 251 5.23 -6.47 -7.11
CA GLY A 251 5.27 -5.11 -6.58
C GLY A 251 5.31 -4.05 -7.68
N LEU A 252 6.12 -4.29 -8.71
CA LEU A 252 6.22 -3.43 -9.89
C LEU A 252 4.89 -3.31 -10.64
N CYS A 253 4.16 -4.42 -10.79
CA CYS A 253 3.00 -4.48 -11.69
C CYS A 253 1.65 -4.22 -11.00
N SER A 254 1.55 -4.28 -9.67
CA SER A 254 0.28 -4.22 -8.96
C SER A 254 0.05 -2.88 -8.27
N ALA A 255 -1.18 -2.37 -8.38
CA ALA A 255 -1.59 -1.12 -7.75
C ALA A 255 -2.08 -1.33 -6.30
N ASP A 256 -1.15 -1.62 -5.38
CA ASP A 256 -1.44 -1.80 -3.94
C ASP A 256 -1.61 -0.47 -3.22
N GLY A 257 -2.62 0.30 -3.61
CA GLY A 257 -2.86 1.66 -3.08
C GLY A 257 -1.90 2.73 -3.61
N TYR A 258 -0.93 2.32 -4.45
CA TYR A 258 -0.01 3.20 -5.17
C TYR A 258 0.00 2.83 -6.67
N PRO A 259 0.46 3.74 -7.55
CA PRO A 259 0.64 3.42 -8.96
C PRO A 259 1.52 2.19 -9.17
N ALA A 260 1.08 1.28 -10.05
CA ALA A 260 1.99 0.32 -10.68
C ALA A 260 3.03 1.10 -11.51
N ARG A 261 4.28 0.65 -11.47
CA ARG A 261 5.44 1.33 -12.07
C ARG A 261 6.36 0.39 -12.86
N PRO A 262 5.82 -0.58 -13.63
CA PRO A 262 6.69 -1.49 -14.36
C PRO A 262 7.49 -0.77 -15.46
N ASP A 263 7.06 0.40 -15.92
CA ASP A 263 7.74 1.20 -16.93
C ASP A 263 8.87 2.09 -16.36
N GLU A 264 8.90 2.32 -15.04
CA GLU A 264 10.02 3.01 -14.38
C GLU A 264 11.24 2.10 -14.22
N TYR A 265 11.04 0.78 -14.26
CA TYR A 265 12.14 -0.17 -14.28
C TYR A 265 12.50 -0.53 -15.73
N GLN A 266 13.61 0.03 -16.21
CA GLN A 266 14.04 -0.10 -17.61
C GLN A 266 14.16 -1.56 -18.08
N ASP A 267 14.59 -2.47 -17.20
CA ASP A 267 14.78 -3.89 -17.51
C ASP A 267 13.56 -4.78 -17.17
N ALA A 268 12.36 -4.20 -16.99
CA ALA A 268 11.17 -4.96 -16.61
C ALA A 268 10.85 -6.12 -17.57
N CYS A 269 10.89 -5.89 -18.89
CA CYS A 269 10.66 -6.95 -19.87
C CYS A 269 11.64 -8.12 -19.70
N ARG A 270 12.93 -7.81 -19.54
CA ARG A 270 14.02 -8.78 -19.34
C ARG A 270 13.82 -9.58 -18.06
N ALA A 271 13.62 -8.89 -16.95
CA ALA A 271 13.42 -9.52 -15.65
C ALA A 271 12.17 -10.42 -15.61
N ILE A 272 11.04 -9.99 -16.18
CA ILE A 272 9.81 -10.81 -16.24
C ILE A 272 10.03 -12.06 -17.12
N ALA A 273 10.67 -11.92 -18.28
CA ALA A 273 10.96 -13.04 -19.18
C ALA A 273 11.91 -14.06 -18.53
N ALA A 274 13.01 -13.58 -17.92
CA ALA A 274 13.99 -14.41 -17.23
C ALA A 274 13.41 -15.09 -15.99
N PHE A 275 12.59 -14.38 -15.20
CA PHE A 275 11.85 -14.96 -14.09
C PHE A 275 10.95 -16.12 -14.56
N ALA A 276 10.21 -15.96 -15.67
CA ALA A 276 9.35 -17.01 -16.18
C ALA A 276 10.13 -18.30 -16.55
N VAL A 277 11.41 -18.18 -16.92
CA VAL A 277 12.31 -19.33 -17.15
C VAL A 277 12.67 -20.01 -15.83
N HIS A 278 13.14 -19.24 -14.83
CA HIS A 278 13.59 -19.79 -13.55
C HIS A 278 12.46 -20.36 -12.69
N ALA A 279 11.27 -19.76 -12.75
CA ALA A 279 10.09 -20.23 -12.02
C ALA A 279 9.70 -21.69 -12.37
N ALA A 280 10.08 -22.17 -13.56
CA ALA A 280 9.84 -23.55 -13.97
C ALA A 280 10.67 -24.57 -13.15
N GLY A 281 11.91 -24.21 -12.79
CA GLY A 281 12.81 -25.04 -11.99
C GLY A 281 12.65 -24.85 -10.48
N ALA A 282 12.07 -23.74 -10.05
CA ALA A 282 11.85 -23.44 -8.64
C ALA A 282 10.86 -24.38 -7.94
N ARG A 283 10.97 -24.48 -6.61
CA ARG A 283 10.11 -25.32 -5.78
C ARG A 283 8.66 -24.80 -5.85
N PRO A 284 7.65 -25.68 -5.97
CA PRO A 284 6.26 -25.27 -5.96
C PRO A 284 5.85 -24.73 -4.58
N GLU A 285 5.57 -23.44 -4.49
CA GLU A 285 5.10 -22.76 -3.28
C GLU A 285 3.88 -21.86 -3.58
N PRO A 286 3.00 -21.60 -2.59
CA PRO A 286 1.84 -20.72 -2.79
C PRO A 286 2.21 -19.31 -3.27
N ASP A 287 3.31 -18.74 -2.74
CA ASP A 287 3.84 -17.43 -3.14
C ASP A 287 4.23 -17.42 -4.62
N LEU A 288 4.94 -18.44 -5.07
CA LEU A 288 5.35 -18.56 -6.47
C LEU A 288 4.13 -18.67 -7.40
N LEU A 289 3.15 -19.50 -7.05
CA LEU A 289 1.91 -19.61 -7.83
C LEU A 289 1.16 -18.28 -7.90
N ALA A 290 1.08 -17.55 -6.79
CA ALA A 290 0.43 -16.25 -6.77
C ALA A 290 1.12 -15.25 -7.69
N ALA A 291 2.46 -15.21 -7.67
CA ALA A 291 3.22 -14.36 -8.57
C ALA A 291 3.02 -14.70 -10.05
N LEU A 292 2.99 -15.99 -10.39
CA LEU A 292 2.73 -16.43 -11.76
C LEU A 292 1.34 -15.99 -12.23
N ILE A 293 0.30 -16.19 -11.41
CA ILE A 293 -1.07 -15.78 -11.73
C ILE A 293 -1.15 -14.25 -11.90
N THR A 294 -0.57 -13.49 -10.97
CA THR A 294 -0.54 -12.03 -11.06
C THR A 294 0.15 -11.59 -12.35
N LEU A 295 1.38 -12.03 -12.61
CA LEU A 295 2.13 -11.59 -13.79
C LEU A 295 1.44 -11.99 -15.11
N ALA A 296 0.82 -13.17 -15.16
CA ALA A 296 0.02 -13.56 -16.33
C ALA A 296 -1.21 -12.65 -16.53
N GLU A 297 -1.89 -12.25 -15.45
CA GLU A 297 -3.01 -11.31 -15.53
C GLU A 297 -2.55 -9.90 -15.95
N GLU A 298 -1.39 -9.45 -15.46
CA GLU A 298 -0.76 -8.17 -15.81
C GLU A 298 -0.31 -8.11 -17.28
N LEU A 299 0.27 -9.19 -17.80
CA LEU A 299 0.65 -9.31 -19.22
C LEU A 299 -0.56 -9.32 -20.17
N ARG A 300 -1.72 -9.76 -19.69
CA ARG A 300 -2.94 -9.85 -20.49
C ARG A 300 -3.74 -8.56 -20.49
N SER A 301 -3.82 -7.88 -19.34
CA SER A 301 -4.84 -6.85 -19.10
C SER A 301 -4.36 -5.66 -18.27
N GLY A 302 -3.15 -5.72 -17.73
CA GLY A 302 -2.61 -4.70 -16.84
C GLY A 302 -1.47 -3.88 -17.45
N PRO A 303 -0.76 -3.09 -16.64
CA PRO A 303 0.33 -2.23 -17.12
C PRO A 303 1.50 -2.99 -17.78
N ALA A 304 1.77 -4.25 -17.38
CA ALA A 304 2.85 -5.04 -17.98
C ALA A 304 2.62 -5.36 -19.46
N ALA A 305 1.37 -5.39 -19.92
CA ALA A 305 1.02 -5.56 -21.33
C ALA A 305 1.45 -4.35 -22.21
N LEU A 306 1.71 -3.20 -21.60
CA LEU A 306 2.07 -1.95 -22.29
C LEU A 306 3.57 -1.69 -22.33
N LEU A 307 4.38 -2.55 -21.72
CA LEU A 307 5.83 -2.43 -21.74
C LEU A 307 6.36 -2.59 -23.18
N PRO A 308 7.55 -2.01 -23.49
CA PRO A 308 8.17 -2.10 -24.80
C PRO A 308 8.80 -3.49 -25.04
N TRP A 309 7.96 -4.52 -25.09
CA TRP A 309 8.38 -5.89 -25.35
C TRP A 309 8.99 -6.02 -26.76
N PRO A 310 10.11 -6.76 -26.90
CA PRO A 310 10.54 -7.21 -28.21
C PRO A 310 9.46 -8.06 -28.89
N THR A 311 9.41 -8.04 -30.22
CA THR A 311 8.38 -8.72 -31.01
C THR A 311 8.25 -10.19 -30.62
N GLY A 312 7.08 -10.60 -30.13
CA GLY A 312 6.78 -11.97 -29.75
C GLY A 312 7.18 -12.36 -28.32
N GLU A 313 8.05 -11.61 -27.64
CA GLU A 313 8.54 -11.96 -26.30
C GLU A 313 7.44 -11.91 -25.24
N SER A 314 6.52 -10.93 -25.31
CA SER A 314 5.37 -10.85 -24.39
C SER A 314 4.50 -12.11 -24.48
N ALA A 315 4.16 -12.54 -25.71
CA ALA A 315 3.34 -13.72 -25.94
C ALA A 315 4.06 -15.02 -25.56
N ALA A 316 5.37 -15.12 -25.83
CA ALA A 316 6.18 -16.26 -25.43
C ALA A 316 6.30 -16.37 -23.90
N THR A 317 6.48 -15.24 -23.22
CA THR A 317 6.53 -15.16 -21.76
C THR A 317 5.20 -15.55 -21.15
N LEU A 318 4.09 -14.98 -21.64
CA LEU A 318 2.75 -15.35 -21.20
C LEU A 318 2.47 -16.85 -21.40
N THR A 319 2.84 -17.40 -22.57
CA THR A 319 2.71 -18.84 -22.84
C THR A 319 3.49 -19.69 -21.84
N ARG A 320 4.69 -19.26 -21.45
CA ARG A 320 5.52 -19.96 -20.45
C ARG A 320 4.85 -19.92 -19.07
N LEU A 321 4.37 -18.75 -18.65
CA LEU A 321 3.63 -18.60 -17.40
C LEU A 321 2.38 -19.49 -17.40
N ASP A 322 1.60 -19.49 -18.47
CA ASP A 322 0.36 -20.27 -18.58
C ASP A 322 0.59 -21.78 -18.51
N ARG A 323 1.60 -22.28 -19.21
CA ARG A 323 1.99 -23.70 -19.10
C ARG A 323 2.40 -24.05 -17.68
N LEU A 324 3.10 -23.16 -17.00
CA LEU A 324 3.55 -23.37 -15.64
C LEU A 324 2.38 -23.34 -14.65
N ILE A 325 1.47 -22.38 -14.80
CA ILE A 325 0.24 -22.22 -14.01
C ILE A 325 -0.67 -23.45 -14.17
N ALA A 326 -0.79 -24.00 -15.38
CA ALA A 326 -1.56 -25.21 -15.67
C ALA A 326 -0.87 -26.52 -15.21
N SER A 327 0.35 -26.45 -14.68
CA SER A 327 1.12 -27.63 -14.27
C SER A 327 0.43 -28.39 -13.12
N PRO A 328 0.38 -29.74 -13.15
CA PRO A 328 -0.14 -30.55 -12.06
C PRO A 328 0.63 -30.38 -10.74
N ARG A 329 1.83 -29.79 -10.77
CA ARG A 329 2.68 -29.56 -9.60
C ARG A 329 1.99 -28.73 -8.50
N TRP A 330 0.98 -27.93 -8.87
CA TRP A 330 0.24 -27.08 -7.93
C TRP A 330 -0.86 -27.81 -7.17
N VAL A 331 -1.31 -28.98 -7.64
CA VAL A 331 -2.38 -29.75 -6.99
C VAL A 331 -2.08 -30.05 -5.51
N PRO A 332 -0.91 -30.63 -5.14
CA PRO A 332 -0.59 -30.87 -3.73
C PRO A 332 -0.42 -29.57 -2.94
N VAL A 333 0.17 -28.53 -3.54
CA VAL A 333 0.40 -27.22 -2.91
C VAL A 333 -0.93 -26.57 -2.52
N LEU A 334 -1.89 -26.52 -3.45
CA LEU A 334 -3.22 -25.96 -3.21
C LEU A 334 -4.04 -26.81 -2.24
N ALA A 335 -3.90 -28.14 -2.30
CA ALA A 335 -4.58 -29.03 -1.35
C ALA A 335 -4.09 -28.81 0.08
N GLU A 336 -2.79 -28.59 0.28
CA GLU A 336 -2.21 -28.26 1.57
C GLU A 336 -2.61 -26.86 2.04
N ALA A 337 -2.44 -25.86 1.17
CA ALA A 337 -2.76 -24.47 1.50
C ALA A 337 -4.23 -24.26 1.92
N ARG A 338 -5.17 -25.01 1.32
CA ARG A 338 -6.59 -25.01 1.72
C ARG A 338 -6.85 -25.53 3.14
N ARG A 339 -5.97 -26.40 3.64
CA ARG A 339 -6.06 -27.01 4.99
C ARG A 339 -5.20 -26.28 6.02
N SER A 340 -4.41 -25.28 5.61
CA SER A 340 -3.56 -24.49 6.51
C SER A 340 -4.38 -23.86 7.64
N ALA A 341 -3.82 -23.77 8.85
CA ALA A 341 -4.41 -23.04 9.96
C ALA A 341 -4.35 -21.51 9.74
N ASP A 342 -3.37 -21.04 8.95
CA ASP A 342 -3.28 -19.63 8.56
C ASP A 342 -4.40 -19.25 7.58
N ARG A 343 -5.19 -18.24 7.95
CA ARG A 343 -6.33 -17.75 7.17
C ARG A 343 -5.87 -17.22 5.81
N THR A 344 -4.77 -16.48 5.78
CA THR A 344 -4.22 -15.84 4.59
C THR A 344 -3.82 -16.86 3.55
N THR A 345 -3.12 -17.92 3.97
CA THR A 345 -2.78 -19.08 3.11
C THR A 345 -4.03 -19.75 2.52
N ARG A 346 -5.09 -19.95 3.32
CA ARG A 346 -6.36 -20.52 2.82
C ARG A 346 -7.04 -19.61 1.80
N TRP A 347 -7.10 -18.31 2.07
CA TRP A 347 -7.69 -17.33 1.15
C TRP A 347 -6.96 -17.32 -0.19
N ARG A 348 -5.62 -17.28 -0.15
CA ARG A 348 -4.79 -17.35 -1.37
C ARG A 348 -5.04 -18.63 -2.16
N ALA A 349 -5.18 -19.79 -1.50
CA ALA A 349 -5.51 -21.04 -2.20
C ALA A 349 -6.90 -21.01 -2.86
N GLY A 350 -7.89 -20.39 -2.21
CA GLY A 350 -9.22 -20.18 -2.78
C GLY A 350 -9.21 -19.20 -3.96
N TRP A 351 -8.47 -18.10 -3.84
CA TRP A 351 -8.26 -17.12 -4.90
C TRP A 351 -7.57 -17.74 -6.12
N ALA A 352 -6.46 -18.47 -5.92
CA ALA A 352 -5.72 -19.12 -6.99
C ALA A 352 -6.61 -20.12 -7.74
N ALA A 353 -7.41 -20.90 -7.04
CA ALA A 353 -8.34 -21.84 -7.66
C ALA A 353 -9.40 -21.15 -8.53
N ARG A 354 -9.94 -19.99 -8.09
CA ARG A 354 -10.85 -19.19 -8.90
C ARG A 354 -10.15 -18.60 -10.12
N ALA A 355 -8.94 -18.07 -9.96
CA ALA A 355 -8.15 -17.52 -11.06
C ALA A 355 -7.86 -18.59 -12.14
N LEU A 356 -7.47 -19.81 -11.72
CA LEU A 356 -7.21 -20.95 -12.60
C LEU A 356 -8.45 -21.44 -13.36
N SER A 357 -9.64 -21.26 -12.78
CA SER A 357 -10.90 -21.73 -13.38
C SER A 357 -11.52 -20.71 -14.34
N ARG A 358 -10.96 -19.49 -14.42
CA ARG A 358 -11.52 -18.42 -15.24
C ARG A 358 -10.75 -18.32 -16.56
N PRO A 359 -11.35 -18.70 -17.70
CA PRO A 359 -10.72 -18.48 -18.99
C PRO A 359 -10.53 -16.97 -19.23
N PHE A 360 -9.46 -16.62 -19.94
CA PHE A 360 -9.33 -15.28 -20.47
C PHE A 360 -10.24 -15.14 -21.69
N PRO A 361 -10.97 -14.02 -21.86
CA PRO A 361 -11.84 -13.84 -23.01
C PRO A 361 -11.01 -13.85 -24.30
N ASP A 362 -11.38 -14.72 -25.25
CA ASP A 362 -10.84 -14.68 -26.60
C ASP A 362 -11.46 -13.49 -27.34
N LEU A 363 -10.65 -12.47 -27.58
CA LEU A 363 -11.03 -11.35 -28.42
C LEU A 363 -10.71 -11.72 -29.87
N ALA A 364 -11.74 -12.12 -30.61
CA ALA A 364 -11.64 -12.26 -32.06
C ALA A 364 -11.05 -10.98 -32.68
N SER A 365 -10.32 -11.13 -33.78
CA SER A 365 -9.71 -10.00 -34.49
C SER A 365 -10.74 -8.89 -34.76
N PRO A 366 -10.33 -7.61 -34.67
CA PRO A 366 -11.20 -6.50 -35.03
C PRO A 366 -11.68 -6.67 -36.47
N ASP A 367 -12.91 -6.23 -36.73
CA ASP A 367 -13.37 -6.01 -38.10
C ASP A 367 -12.84 -4.64 -38.54
N ASP A 368 -12.59 -4.42 -39.83
CA ASP A 368 -11.97 -3.19 -40.35
C ASP A 368 -12.79 -1.92 -40.00
N ALA A 369 -14.06 -2.08 -39.63
CA ALA A 369 -14.98 -1.00 -39.26
C ALA A 369 -15.19 -0.79 -37.75
N HIS A 370 -14.94 -1.78 -36.89
CA HIS A 370 -15.29 -1.73 -35.46
C HIS A 370 -14.25 -2.36 -34.56
N ASP A 371 -13.92 -1.63 -33.49
CA ASP A 371 -13.15 -2.08 -32.35
C ASP A 371 -13.88 -3.17 -31.56
N ARG A 372 -13.09 -3.94 -30.79
CA ARG A 372 -13.57 -5.02 -29.92
C ARG A 372 -13.31 -4.69 -28.45
N LEU A 373 -14.37 -4.64 -27.66
CA LEU A 373 -14.32 -4.45 -26.22
C LEU A 373 -14.31 -5.81 -25.51
N ALA A 374 -13.36 -6.00 -24.57
CA ALA A 374 -13.48 -6.98 -23.50
C ALA A 374 -13.43 -6.29 -22.13
N ILE A 375 -14.17 -6.86 -21.18
CA ILE A 375 -14.17 -6.43 -19.78
C ILE A 375 -13.64 -7.59 -18.96
N ARG A 376 -12.56 -7.34 -18.22
CA ARG A 376 -11.90 -8.32 -17.38
C ARG A 376 -11.91 -7.86 -15.93
N VAL A 377 -12.40 -8.72 -15.04
CA VAL A 377 -12.29 -8.48 -13.59
C VAL A 377 -11.01 -9.13 -13.06
N ALA A 378 -10.06 -8.31 -12.63
CA ALA A 378 -8.83 -8.77 -11.99
C ALA A 378 -8.98 -8.68 -10.46
N VAL A 379 -8.80 -9.82 -9.79
CA VAL A 379 -8.84 -9.90 -8.32
C VAL A 379 -7.40 -10.00 -7.83
N PRO A 380 -6.93 -9.09 -6.96
CA PRO A 380 -5.56 -9.13 -6.46
C PRO A 380 -5.33 -10.34 -5.54
N ASP A 381 -4.05 -10.67 -5.35
CA ASP A 381 -3.63 -11.66 -4.36
C ASP A 381 -4.14 -11.25 -2.96
N PRO A 382 -4.83 -12.12 -2.20
CA PRO A 382 -5.45 -11.75 -0.91
C PRO A 382 -4.50 -11.22 0.17
N VAL A 383 -3.19 -11.46 0.02
CA VAL A 383 -2.19 -10.91 0.95
C VAL A 383 -1.88 -9.44 0.71
N ARG A 384 -2.26 -8.95 -0.48
CA ARG A 384 -2.05 -7.58 -0.91
C ARG A 384 -3.31 -6.76 -0.63
N SER A 385 -3.11 -5.47 -0.40
CA SER A 385 -4.18 -4.52 -0.08
C SER A 385 -4.86 -3.92 -1.30
N GLY A 386 -4.59 -4.44 -2.50
CA GLY A 386 -5.23 -3.97 -3.74
C GLY A 386 -6.75 -4.17 -3.75
N GLN A 387 -7.45 -3.33 -4.52
CA GLN A 387 -8.88 -3.47 -4.79
C GLN A 387 -9.16 -4.37 -5.99
N VAL A 388 -10.41 -4.80 -6.18
CA VAL A 388 -10.80 -5.56 -7.38
C VAL A 388 -10.93 -4.60 -8.56
N GLU A 389 -10.26 -4.87 -9.67
CA GLU A 389 -10.21 -3.96 -10.81
C GLU A 389 -11.10 -4.44 -11.96
N THR A 390 -11.85 -3.51 -12.56
CA THR A 390 -12.52 -3.73 -13.85
C THR A 390 -11.66 -3.20 -14.99
N ARG A 391 -10.89 -4.08 -15.61
CA ARG A 391 -9.96 -3.76 -16.70
C ARG A 391 -10.70 -3.78 -18.04
N LEU A 392 -10.57 -2.68 -18.78
CA LEU A 392 -11.17 -2.51 -20.10
C LEU A 392 -10.10 -2.71 -21.18
N LEU A 393 -10.31 -3.71 -22.04
CA LEU A 393 -9.44 -3.98 -23.18
C LEU A 393 -10.16 -3.57 -24.47
N VAL A 394 -9.48 -2.79 -25.30
CA VAL A 394 -9.93 -2.48 -26.66
C VAL A 394 -8.89 -3.01 -27.62
N ASN A 395 -9.29 -3.96 -28.48
CA ASN A 395 -8.38 -4.67 -29.41
C ASN A 395 -7.15 -5.26 -28.67
N HIS A 396 -7.39 -5.97 -27.57
CA HIS A 396 -6.37 -6.54 -26.68
C HIS A 396 -5.50 -5.53 -25.92
N ARG A 397 -5.70 -4.22 -26.10
CA ARG A 397 -4.93 -3.18 -25.40
C ARG A 397 -5.66 -2.70 -24.13
N PRO A 398 -5.03 -2.71 -22.95
CA PRO A 398 -5.66 -2.23 -21.72
C PRO A 398 -5.73 -0.70 -21.72
N VAL A 399 -6.93 -0.15 -21.94
CA VAL A 399 -7.14 1.27 -22.24
C VAL A 399 -6.93 2.15 -21.01
N ILE A 400 -7.41 1.72 -19.84
CA ILE A 400 -7.26 2.48 -18.60
C ILE A 400 -5.78 2.54 -18.19
N ALA A 401 -5.07 1.41 -18.19
CA ALA A 401 -3.64 1.37 -17.87
C ALA A 401 -2.79 2.22 -18.83
N ALA A 402 -3.21 2.37 -20.08
CA ALA A 402 -2.52 3.20 -21.08
C ALA A 402 -2.72 4.70 -20.87
N ALA A 403 -3.83 5.11 -20.24
CA ALA A 403 -4.22 6.51 -20.14
C ALA A 403 -4.18 7.07 -18.70
N PHE A 404 -4.24 6.22 -17.69
CA PHE A 404 -4.36 6.64 -16.30
C PHE A 404 -3.57 5.73 -15.38
N ARG A 405 -2.49 6.26 -14.81
CA ARG A 405 -1.57 5.53 -13.90
C ARG A 405 -1.64 6.03 -12.46
N LYS A 406 -2.47 7.04 -12.19
CA LYS A 406 -2.56 7.68 -10.87
C LYS A 406 -3.45 6.91 -9.91
N GLY A 407 -4.11 5.84 -10.35
CA GLY A 407 -4.94 4.99 -9.51
C GLY A 407 -5.60 3.85 -10.28
N PRO A 408 -6.21 2.90 -9.56
CA PRO A 408 -6.82 1.71 -10.16
C PRO A 408 -8.14 2.03 -10.90
N PRO A 409 -8.53 1.18 -11.87
CA PRO A 409 -9.89 1.15 -12.40
C PRO A 409 -10.94 0.91 -11.31
N TYR A 410 -12.17 1.38 -11.54
CA TYR A 410 -13.29 1.09 -10.63
C TYR A 410 -13.64 -0.39 -10.52
N GLU A 411 -14.22 -0.75 -9.38
CA GLU A 411 -14.65 -2.11 -9.10
C GLU A 411 -15.86 -2.53 -9.96
N PRO A 412 -16.12 -3.85 -10.12
CA PRO A 412 -17.21 -4.35 -10.98
C PRO A 412 -18.62 -3.96 -10.53
N ALA A 413 -18.78 -3.48 -9.29
CA ALA A 413 -20.06 -2.97 -8.80
C ALA A 413 -20.41 -1.59 -9.38
N GLN A 414 -19.41 -0.84 -9.84
CA GLN A 414 -19.55 0.55 -10.28
C GLN A 414 -19.35 0.68 -11.79
N LEU A 415 -18.29 0.09 -12.33
CA LEU A 415 -17.86 0.40 -13.70
C LEU A 415 -18.81 -0.12 -14.81
N PRO A 416 -19.24 -1.39 -14.81
CA PRO A 416 -20.05 -1.92 -15.91
C PRO A 416 -21.36 -1.17 -16.15
N GLY A 417 -22.01 -0.69 -15.08
CA GLY A 417 -23.23 0.12 -15.20
C GLY A 417 -22.99 1.50 -15.83
N ALA A 418 -21.81 2.10 -15.57
CA ALA A 418 -21.43 3.39 -16.17
C ALA A 418 -21.19 3.29 -17.69
N LEU A 419 -20.93 2.08 -18.20
CA LEU A 419 -20.68 1.81 -19.61
C LEU A 419 -21.96 1.64 -20.45
N GLU A 420 -23.16 1.69 -19.86
CA GLU A 420 -24.39 1.53 -20.64
C GLU A 420 -24.53 2.62 -21.71
N ALA A 421 -24.56 2.23 -22.99
CA ALA A 421 -24.62 3.19 -24.10
C ALA A 421 -26.06 3.52 -24.50
N THR A 422 -26.41 4.81 -24.44
CA THR A 422 -27.72 5.34 -24.87
C THR A 422 -27.58 6.29 -26.05
N ASP A 423 -28.70 6.71 -26.65
CA ASP A 423 -28.72 7.72 -27.73
C ASP A 423 -28.30 9.13 -27.25
N ARG A 424 -28.23 9.34 -25.93
CA ARG A 424 -27.73 10.57 -25.32
C ARG A 424 -26.28 10.38 -24.87
N PRO A 425 -25.36 11.27 -25.29
CA PRO A 425 -24.01 11.26 -24.78
C PRO A 425 -23.99 11.45 -23.26
N HIS A 426 -23.25 10.60 -22.55
CA HIS A 426 -22.98 10.76 -21.13
C HIS A 426 -21.50 10.49 -20.81
N GLU A 427 -21.03 11.10 -19.72
CA GLU A 427 -19.65 10.91 -19.24
C GLU A 427 -19.62 9.72 -18.27
N ALA A 428 -18.72 8.76 -18.53
CA ALA A 428 -18.45 7.63 -17.67
C ALA A 428 -17.08 7.82 -17.00
N ARG A 429 -17.05 7.74 -15.66
CA ARG A 429 -15.80 7.79 -14.88
C ARG A 429 -15.23 6.39 -14.76
N LEU A 430 -14.03 6.17 -15.30
CA LEU A 430 -13.43 4.84 -15.44
C LEU A 430 -12.45 4.48 -14.33
N ALA A 431 -11.73 5.48 -13.83
CA ALA A 431 -10.74 5.35 -12.77
C ALA A 431 -10.65 6.66 -11.99
N GLU A 432 -10.14 6.59 -10.77
CA GLU A 432 -9.82 7.75 -9.93
C GLU A 432 -8.46 7.54 -9.29
N ALA A 433 -7.74 8.63 -9.06
CA ALA A 433 -6.45 8.56 -8.42
C ALA A 433 -6.55 7.97 -6.99
N TYR A 434 -5.47 7.33 -6.54
CA TYR A 434 -5.39 6.74 -5.20
C TYR A 434 -5.63 7.79 -4.10
N CYS A 435 -5.17 9.03 -4.35
CA CYS A 435 -5.34 10.20 -3.50
C CYS A 435 -6.83 10.57 -3.44
N THR A 436 -7.32 11.30 -4.44
CA THR A 436 -8.73 11.54 -4.80
C THR A 436 -8.71 12.25 -6.16
N GLU A 437 -9.87 12.37 -6.80
CA GLU A 437 -10.03 13.23 -7.98
C GLU A 437 -9.62 14.68 -7.72
N GLY A 438 -9.85 15.22 -6.53
CA GLY A 438 -9.48 16.61 -6.20
C GLY A 438 -7.99 16.85 -5.99
N CYS A 439 -7.17 15.79 -5.93
CA CYS A 439 -5.74 15.89 -5.71
C CYS A 439 -4.92 15.48 -6.96
N CYS A 440 -5.30 14.37 -7.62
CA CYS A 440 -4.55 13.87 -8.77
C CYS A 440 -5.46 13.43 -9.94
N GLY A 441 -6.76 13.73 -9.89
CA GLY A 441 -7.66 13.55 -11.03
C GLY A 441 -8.31 12.19 -11.15
N ALA A 442 -9.00 12.01 -12.26
CA ALA A 442 -9.79 10.82 -12.60
C ALA A 442 -9.89 10.69 -14.12
N LEU A 443 -10.04 9.46 -14.61
CA LEU A 443 -10.19 9.21 -16.03
C LEU A 443 -11.67 9.15 -16.42
N TYR A 444 -12.04 9.95 -17.41
CA TYR A 444 -13.39 10.01 -17.97
C TYR A 444 -13.40 9.72 -19.47
N VAL A 445 -14.54 9.21 -19.96
CA VAL A 445 -14.84 9.05 -21.39
C VAL A 445 -16.29 9.43 -21.67
N THR A 446 -16.57 10.04 -22.81
CA THR A 446 -17.94 10.23 -23.29
C THR A 446 -18.38 9.02 -24.11
N ILE A 447 -19.52 8.44 -23.76
CA ILE A 447 -20.12 7.28 -24.42
C ILE A 447 -21.43 7.72 -25.06
N VAL A 448 -21.63 7.38 -26.33
CA VAL A 448 -22.89 7.60 -27.05
C VAL A 448 -23.14 6.45 -28.01
N ARG A 449 -24.40 6.08 -28.17
CA ARG A 449 -24.87 5.17 -29.21
C ARG A 449 -25.44 5.97 -30.38
N ASP A 450 -24.81 5.83 -31.54
CA ASP A 450 -25.28 6.36 -32.81
C ASP A 450 -25.73 5.18 -33.69
N GLY A 451 -27.04 4.91 -33.71
CA GLY A 451 -27.63 3.79 -34.44
C GLY A 451 -27.10 2.42 -33.99
N ASP A 452 -26.34 1.77 -34.88
CA ASP A 452 -25.73 0.45 -34.68
C ASP A 452 -24.30 0.53 -34.12
N THR A 453 -23.80 1.73 -33.83
CA THR A 453 -22.43 1.96 -33.40
C THR A 453 -22.40 2.66 -32.05
N VAL A 454 -21.57 2.18 -31.12
CA VAL A 454 -21.25 2.85 -29.86
C VAL A 454 -19.91 3.55 -30.02
N ILE A 455 -19.84 4.82 -29.66
CA ILE A 455 -18.66 5.66 -29.83
C ILE A 455 -18.14 6.05 -28.45
N TRP A 456 -16.85 5.83 -28.23
CA TRP A 456 -16.10 6.36 -27.08
C TRP A 456 -15.21 7.49 -27.56
N HIS A 457 -15.39 8.69 -27.01
CA HIS A 457 -14.64 9.87 -27.41
C HIS A 457 -14.49 10.86 -26.24
N ASN A 458 -13.83 12.00 -26.51
CA ASN A 458 -13.67 13.10 -25.56
C ASN A 458 -13.10 12.67 -24.19
N TRP A 459 -12.02 11.89 -24.24
CA TRP A 459 -11.29 11.44 -23.06
C TRP A 459 -10.76 12.61 -22.24
N ARG A 460 -10.87 12.53 -20.91
CA ARG A 460 -10.48 13.62 -20.02
C ARG A 460 -9.85 13.10 -18.73
N ASP A 461 -8.77 13.77 -18.32
CA ASP A 461 -8.24 13.76 -16.96
C ASP A 461 -8.17 15.23 -16.50
N PRO A 462 -8.95 15.65 -15.49
CA PRO A 462 -8.93 17.03 -15.01
C PRO A 462 -7.53 17.55 -14.62
N ASP A 463 -6.66 16.66 -14.14
CA ASP A 463 -5.31 16.98 -13.64
C ASP A 463 -4.21 16.48 -14.59
N GLY A 464 -4.53 16.25 -15.88
CA GLY A 464 -3.58 15.68 -16.82
C GLY A 464 -3.99 15.82 -18.28
N THR A 465 -3.18 15.25 -19.16
CA THR A 465 -3.50 15.11 -20.58
C THR A 465 -3.73 13.64 -20.89
N VAL A 466 -4.86 13.35 -21.55
CA VAL A 466 -5.19 11.99 -22.00
C VAL A 466 -5.20 11.99 -23.52
N THR A 467 -4.33 11.15 -24.10
CA THR A 467 -4.27 10.95 -25.55
C THR A 467 -4.71 9.52 -25.85
N LEU A 468 -6.02 9.35 -26.03
CA LEU A 468 -6.61 8.11 -26.52
C LEU A 468 -7.41 8.39 -27.80
N PRO A 469 -7.41 7.45 -28.76
CA PRO A 469 -8.19 7.62 -29.97
C PRO A 469 -9.70 7.51 -29.67
N LEU A 470 -10.49 7.93 -30.65
CA LEU A 470 -11.91 7.60 -30.69
C LEU A 470 -12.05 6.13 -31.04
N PHE A 471 -12.87 5.40 -30.27
CA PHE A 471 -13.18 3.99 -30.54
C PHE A 471 -14.63 3.83 -31.00
N ARG A 472 -14.86 2.87 -31.90
CA ARG A 472 -16.18 2.54 -32.47
C ARG A 472 -16.48 1.07 -32.27
N PHE A 473 -17.57 0.74 -31.60
CA PHE A 473 -17.97 -0.64 -31.34
C PHE A 473 -19.32 -0.93 -32.01
N HIS A 474 -19.51 -2.16 -32.47
CA HIS A 474 -20.85 -2.60 -32.90
C HIS A 474 -21.78 -2.68 -31.68
N ALA A 475 -22.91 -1.98 -31.71
CA ALA A 475 -23.75 -1.73 -30.54
C ALA A 475 -24.31 -3.01 -29.90
N ALA A 476 -24.68 -4.02 -30.71
CA ALA A 476 -25.18 -5.28 -30.17
C ALA A 476 -24.11 -6.06 -29.40
N GLN A 477 -22.88 -6.09 -29.94
CA GLN A 477 -21.75 -6.77 -29.30
C GLN A 477 -21.30 -6.03 -28.04
N TYR A 478 -21.28 -4.70 -28.11
CA TYR A 478 -20.99 -3.85 -26.96
C TYR A 478 -21.98 -4.10 -25.81
N ALA A 479 -23.28 -4.07 -26.09
CA ALA A 479 -24.33 -4.31 -25.10
C ALA A 479 -24.24 -5.73 -24.52
N GLU A 480 -23.95 -6.74 -25.34
CA GLU A 480 -23.74 -8.11 -24.88
C GLU A 480 -22.52 -8.21 -23.94
N THR A 481 -21.38 -7.62 -24.30
CA THR A 481 -20.18 -7.60 -23.46
C THR A 481 -20.44 -6.91 -22.12
N VAL A 482 -21.08 -5.74 -22.12
CA VAL A 482 -21.43 -5.00 -20.88
C VAL A 482 -22.40 -5.81 -20.02
N ALA A 483 -23.46 -6.37 -20.62
CA ALA A 483 -24.43 -7.18 -19.89
C ALA A 483 -23.82 -8.46 -19.32
N GLN A 484 -22.87 -9.07 -20.03
CA GLN A 484 -22.13 -10.22 -19.55
C GLN A 484 -21.24 -9.87 -18.36
N ALA A 485 -20.54 -8.73 -18.40
CA ALA A 485 -19.75 -8.24 -17.29
C ALA A 485 -20.59 -7.96 -16.04
N VAL A 486 -21.80 -7.38 -16.20
CA VAL A 486 -22.75 -7.16 -15.10
C VAL A 486 -23.20 -8.47 -14.44
N ARG A 487 -23.35 -9.55 -15.23
CA ARG A 487 -23.77 -10.88 -14.74
C ARG A 487 -22.62 -11.71 -14.17
N ASP A 488 -21.36 -11.39 -14.49
CA ASP A 488 -20.21 -12.14 -13.99
C ASP A 488 -19.97 -11.86 -12.50
N HIS A 489 -20.35 -12.82 -11.68
CA HIS A 489 -20.04 -12.87 -10.25
C HIS A 489 -19.08 -14.01 -9.90
N GLY A 490 -18.48 -14.68 -10.89
CA GLY A 490 -17.59 -15.82 -10.68
C GLY A 490 -16.25 -15.45 -10.03
N TRP A 491 -15.93 -14.16 -9.99
CA TRP A 491 -14.76 -13.60 -9.30
C TRP A 491 -14.97 -13.41 -7.79
N GLU A 492 -16.22 -13.36 -7.34
CA GLU A 492 -16.55 -13.12 -5.94
C GLU A 492 -16.14 -14.32 -5.06
N TRP A 493 -15.57 -14.03 -3.90
CA TRP A 493 -15.44 -15.02 -2.83
C TRP A 493 -16.70 -15.00 -1.95
N PRO A 494 -16.91 -16.03 -1.09
CA PRO A 494 -18.17 -16.20 -0.38
C PRO A 494 -18.66 -14.95 0.39
N ALA A 495 -17.78 -14.29 1.16
CA ALA A 495 -18.14 -13.08 1.88
C ALA A 495 -18.50 -11.90 0.96
N ARG A 496 -17.84 -11.76 -0.20
CA ARG A 496 -18.19 -10.71 -1.19
C ARG A 496 -19.55 -10.94 -1.81
N SER A 497 -19.88 -12.19 -2.15
CA SER A 497 -21.22 -12.53 -2.64
C SER A 497 -22.29 -12.31 -1.58
N LEU A 498 -22.02 -12.64 -0.31
CA LEU A 498 -22.92 -12.35 0.80
C LEU A 498 -23.12 -10.84 0.98
N ALA A 499 -22.03 -10.07 1.01
CA ALA A 499 -22.05 -8.62 1.15
C ALA A 499 -22.92 -7.96 0.06
N ARG A 500 -22.72 -8.32 -1.21
CA ARG A 500 -23.53 -7.80 -2.32
C ARG A 500 -25.02 -8.14 -2.19
N ARG A 501 -25.34 -9.39 -1.82
CA ARG A 501 -26.74 -9.82 -1.65
C ARG A 501 -27.40 -9.10 -0.47
N LEU A 502 -26.67 -8.93 0.62
CA LEU A 502 -27.14 -8.25 1.82
C LEU A 502 -27.32 -6.74 1.58
N ASP A 503 -26.37 -6.08 0.90
CA ASP A 503 -26.48 -4.68 0.50
C ASP A 503 -27.76 -4.45 -0.33
N ARG A 504 -27.95 -5.26 -1.37
CA ARG A 504 -29.16 -5.20 -2.21
C ARG A 504 -30.43 -5.38 -1.38
N ARG A 505 -30.47 -6.43 -0.55
CA ARG A 505 -31.63 -6.76 0.28
C ARG A 505 -32.00 -5.61 1.23
N LEU A 506 -31.02 -5.01 1.90
CA LEU A 506 -31.24 -3.92 2.85
C LEU A 506 -31.59 -2.60 2.17
N ARG A 507 -31.16 -2.39 0.91
CA ARG A 507 -31.60 -1.25 0.10
C ARG A 507 -33.03 -1.42 -0.41
N ASP A 508 -33.43 -2.64 -0.74
CA ASP A 508 -34.78 -2.96 -1.17
C ASP A 508 -35.79 -2.91 0.01
N GLU A 509 -35.32 -3.07 1.25
CA GLU A 509 -36.12 -3.06 2.49
C GLU A 509 -35.58 -2.07 3.54
N PRO A 510 -35.64 -0.75 3.29
CA PRO A 510 -35.10 0.26 4.20
C PRO A 510 -35.79 0.26 5.58
N GLU A 511 -37.04 -0.19 5.66
CA GLU A 511 -37.81 -0.31 6.91
C GLU A 511 -37.17 -1.26 7.95
N ALA A 512 -36.36 -2.22 7.49
CA ALA A 512 -35.65 -3.15 8.36
C ALA A 512 -34.68 -2.42 9.31
N LEU A 513 -34.02 -1.35 8.83
CA LEU A 513 -33.11 -0.52 9.63
C LEU A 513 -33.80 0.68 10.27
N ALA A 514 -34.91 1.16 9.68
CA ALA A 514 -35.69 2.27 10.21
C ALA A 514 -36.22 2.01 11.63
N THR A 515 -36.52 0.74 11.97
CA THR A 515 -36.90 0.33 13.34
C THR A 515 -35.85 0.70 14.39
N TRP A 516 -34.58 0.77 13.97
CA TRP A 516 -33.43 1.10 14.80
C TRP A 516 -32.94 2.55 14.61
N GLN A 517 -33.67 3.37 13.85
CA GLN A 517 -33.27 4.74 13.45
C GLN A 517 -31.92 4.78 12.73
N CYS A 518 -31.60 3.71 12.00
CA CYS A 518 -30.36 3.57 11.25
C CYS A 518 -30.63 3.73 9.75
N ASP A 519 -29.73 4.43 9.05
CA ASP A 519 -29.67 4.41 7.60
C ASP A 519 -28.46 3.59 7.14
N LEU A 520 -28.63 2.73 6.13
CA LEU A 520 -27.54 1.93 5.60
C LEU A 520 -26.46 2.82 4.96
N GLY A 521 -25.23 2.72 5.45
CA GLY A 521 -24.05 3.28 4.80
C GLY A 521 -23.58 2.38 3.65
N GLY A 522 -23.48 1.07 3.91
CA GLY A 522 -23.19 0.05 2.91
C GLY A 522 -22.76 -1.29 3.52
N VAL A 523 -22.62 -2.31 2.69
CA VAL A 523 -22.12 -3.63 3.07
C VAL A 523 -20.94 -4.02 2.18
N PHE A 524 -19.83 -4.39 2.79
CA PHE A 524 -18.54 -4.57 2.12
C PHE A 524 -17.88 -5.88 2.55
N ALA A 525 -17.07 -6.45 1.65
CA ALA A 525 -16.09 -7.47 1.99
C ALA A 525 -14.79 -7.11 1.28
N GLY A 526 -13.72 -6.89 2.04
CA GLY A 526 -12.41 -6.49 1.53
C GLY A 526 -11.56 -7.69 1.08
N THR A 527 -10.62 -7.44 0.17
CA THR A 527 -9.69 -8.45 -0.38
C THR A 527 -8.75 -9.02 0.68
N ALA A 528 -8.34 -8.19 1.65
CA ALA A 528 -7.46 -8.56 2.76
C ALA A 528 -8.17 -9.26 3.93
N LYS A 529 -9.51 -9.37 3.91
CA LYS A 529 -10.33 -10.06 4.93
C LYS A 529 -11.45 -10.85 4.27
N GLN A 530 -11.09 -11.89 3.51
CA GLN A 530 -12.03 -12.59 2.62
C GLN A 530 -13.12 -13.40 3.34
N ASP A 531 -13.01 -13.62 4.63
CA ASP A 531 -14.04 -14.27 5.44
C ASP A 531 -14.94 -13.26 6.17
N THR A 532 -14.68 -11.95 6.08
CA THR A 532 -15.40 -10.95 6.87
C THR A 532 -16.38 -10.15 6.01
N VAL A 533 -17.61 -9.98 6.51
CA VAL A 533 -18.56 -8.98 5.98
C VAL A 533 -18.65 -7.81 6.96
N ARG A 534 -18.38 -6.60 6.47
CA ARG A 534 -18.48 -5.35 7.21
C ARG A 534 -19.74 -4.61 6.79
N MET A 535 -20.56 -4.23 7.77
CA MET A 535 -21.72 -3.37 7.56
C MET A 535 -21.49 -2.01 8.22
N THR A 536 -21.82 -0.93 7.52
CA THR A 536 -21.81 0.42 8.09
C THR A 536 -23.22 1.00 8.05
N PHE A 537 -23.59 1.71 9.11
CA PHE A 537 -24.85 2.41 9.23
C PHE A 537 -24.63 3.76 9.93
N TRP A 538 -25.55 4.69 9.68
CA TRP A 538 -25.58 6.02 10.28
C TRP A 538 -26.63 6.06 11.38
N TYR A 539 -26.28 6.64 12.53
CA TYR A 539 -27.20 6.85 13.64
C TYR A 539 -27.06 8.24 14.27
N PRO A 540 -28.17 8.95 14.56
CA PRO A 540 -29.54 8.67 14.10
C PRO A 540 -29.72 9.15 12.65
N GLY A 541 -29.91 8.21 11.71
CA GLY A 541 -30.09 8.48 10.27
C GLY A 541 -28.98 9.31 9.60
N HIS A 542 -29.11 9.55 8.30
CA HIS A 542 -28.21 10.43 7.55
C HIS A 542 -28.50 11.91 7.92
N PRO A 543 -27.48 12.78 8.10
CA PRO A 543 -27.66 14.20 8.42
C PRO A 543 -28.44 15.06 7.40
N SER A 544 -29.09 14.47 6.38
CA SER A 544 -29.76 15.17 5.27
C SER A 544 -31.26 14.94 5.20
N SER A 545 -31.85 14.10 6.07
CA SER A 545 -33.27 13.72 5.99
C SER A 545 -34.24 14.68 6.72
N ARG A 546 -33.75 15.78 7.29
CA ARG A 546 -34.58 16.82 7.93
C ARG A 546 -34.33 18.20 7.34
N GLY A 547 -35.07 18.56 6.30
CA GLY A 547 -35.19 19.95 5.83
C GLY A 547 -35.57 20.05 4.36
N GLY A 548 -36.86 20.21 4.08
CA GLY A 548 -37.37 20.38 2.72
C GLY A 548 -37.04 21.74 2.11
N ALA A 549 -36.43 21.74 0.93
CA ALA A 549 -36.65 22.71 -0.15
C ALA A 549 -36.22 22.06 -1.49
N PRO A 550 -36.96 22.27 -2.60
CA PRO A 550 -36.64 21.65 -3.88
C PRO A 550 -35.62 22.50 -4.64
N SER A 551 -34.50 21.90 -5.07
CA SER A 551 -33.72 22.45 -6.16
C SER A 551 -32.82 21.41 -6.83
N ALA A 552 -33.10 21.22 -8.12
CA ALA A 552 -32.24 20.83 -9.22
C ALA A 552 -31.35 19.57 -9.10
N VAL A 553 -31.68 18.63 -9.99
CA VAL A 553 -30.84 17.54 -10.50
C VAL A 553 -29.42 18.03 -10.79
N VAL A 554 -28.48 17.67 -9.92
CA VAL A 554 -27.03 17.64 -10.19
C VAL A 554 -26.49 16.38 -9.51
N GLY A 555 -25.72 15.60 -10.27
CA GLY A 555 -25.18 14.26 -9.99
C GLY A 555 -25.09 13.82 -8.53
N ASP A 556 -25.69 12.66 -8.27
CA ASP A 556 -25.65 11.86 -7.05
C ASP A 556 -24.19 11.64 -6.59
N ARG A 557 -23.66 12.55 -5.75
CA ARG A 557 -22.39 12.37 -5.05
C ARG A 557 -22.60 11.43 -3.86
N ARG A 558 -22.75 10.14 -4.11
CA ARG A 558 -22.65 9.11 -3.07
C ARG A 558 -21.21 8.64 -2.95
N ARG A 559 -20.50 9.19 -1.96
CA ARG A 559 -19.21 8.66 -1.50
C ARG A 559 -19.46 7.32 -0.81
N GLU A 560 -18.92 6.23 -1.36
CA GLU A 560 -18.51 5.11 -0.52
C GLU A 560 -17.47 5.62 0.48
N PRO A 561 -17.50 5.17 1.74
CA PRO A 561 -16.32 5.28 2.58
C PRO A 561 -15.26 4.38 1.94
N ARG A 562 -14.31 4.98 1.22
CA ARG A 562 -13.04 4.34 0.93
C ARG A 562 -12.47 3.83 2.27
N GLU A 563 -11.81 2.69 2.23
CA GLU A 563 -10.89 2.29 3.30
C GLU A 563 -9.78 3.36 3.34
N ASP A 564 -10.06 4.49 4.00
CA ASP A 564 -9.02 5.39 4.49
C ASP A 564 -8.14 4.52 5.38
N PHE A 565 -6.94 4.19 4.87
CA PHE A 565 -5.64 4.09 5.55
C PHE A 565 -5.60 3.75 7.07
N LEU A 566 -6.54 2.95 7.56
CA LEU A 566 -6.70 2.56 8.97
C LEU A 566 -6.54 1.04 9.11
N SER A 567 -5.47 0.54 8.53
CA SER A 567 -4.89 -0.75 8.91
C SER A 567 -3.38 -0.57 9.02
N ARG A 568 -2.99 0.40 9.85
CA ARG A 568 -1.80 0.30 10.70
C ARG A 568 -1.69 1.32 11.83
N HIS A 569 -2.53 2.36 11.91
CA HIS A 569 -2.60 3.26 13.08
C HIS A 569 -4.06 3.48 13.47
N ASP A 570 -4.45 3.04 14.67
CA ASP A 570 -5.67 3.48 15.34
C ASP A 570 -5.43 4.89 15.89
N LEU A 571 -5.90 5.92 15.19
CA LEU A 571 -6.18 7.22 15.78
C LEU A 571 -7.55 7.68 15.27
N TRP A 572 -8.53 7.63 16.17
CA TRP A 572 -9.90 8.06 15.96
C TRP A 572 -9.96 9.60 15.89
N CYS A 573 -10.48 10.15 14.80
CA CYS A 573 -10.96 11.53 14.77
C CYS A 573 -12.43 11.56 14.33
N SER A 574 -13.26 12.07 15.24
CA SER A 574 -14.70 12.21 15.11
C SER A 574 -15.09 13.36 14.17
N TRP A 575 -15.92 13.07 13.16
CA TRP A 575 -16.89 14.03 12.64
C TRP A 575 -18.25 13.69 13.27
N GLY A 576 -18.95 14.70 13.79
CA GLY A 576 -20.09 14.59 14.72
C GLY A 576 -21.32 13.80 14.24
N GLY A 577 -21.21 12.48 14.22
CA GLY A 577 -22.29 11.49 14.16
C GLY A 577 -21.73 10.13 14.59
N LEU A 578 -22.43 9.41 15.49
CA LEU A 578 -21.97 8.10 15.99
C LEU A 578 -22.02 7.07 14.85
N ARG A 579 -20.86 6.70 14.32
CA ARG A 579 -20.70 5.56 13.39
C ARG A 579 -20.56 4.28 14.21
N GLY A 580 -21.54 3.38 14.13
CA GLY A 580 -21.43 2.00 14.59
C GLY A 580 -21.02 1.08 13.44
N GLY A 581 -20.17 0.08 13.72
CA GLY A 581 -19.84 -1.01 12.79
C GLY A 581 -20.18 -2.35 13.43
N LEU A 582 -20.81 -3.25 12.65
CA LEU A 582 -21.04 -4.64 13.05
C LEU A 582 -20.23 -5.56 12.13
N CYS A 583 -19.41 -6.43 12.69
CA CYS A 583 -18.72 -7.49 11.98
C CYS A 583 -19.51 -8.79 12.13
N ILE A 584 -19.83 -9.44 11.01
CA ILE A 584 -20.46 -10.77 11.01
C ILE A 584 -19.43 -11.75 10.46
N ASP A 585 -18.98 -12.67 11.32
CA ASP A 585 -18.22 -13.85 10.91
C ASP A 585 -19.20 -14.91 10.38
N PRO A 586 -19.07 -15.39 9.13
CA PRO A 586 -19.96 -16.38 8.51
C PRO A 586 -19.72 -17.82 8.99
#